data_AF-A0A2T0MFD2-F1
#
_entry.id   AF-A0A2T0MFD2-F1
#
_cell.length_a   1.000
_cell.length_b   1.000
_cell.length_c   1.000
_cell.angle_alpha   90.00
_cell.angle_beta   90.00
_cell.angle_gamma   90.00
#
_symmetry.space_group_name_H-M   'P 1'
#
loop_
_entity.id
_entity.type
_entity.pdbx_description
1 polymer ?
#
loop_
_entity_poly.entity_id
_entity_poly.type
_entity_poly.pdbx_seq_one_letter_code
_entity_poly.pdbx_strand_id
1 'polypeptide(L)'
;MDIESIINLDSNDLGYIGERLKEIRKELVDMDDIQDKRFSEFSLTKLSERLNMARSTLANVERGSSMVNSIKIILYFYSLGYNPIWILLPDNEFVTKRNLGENMVYKEDIQEKYRDLEKKVTDALGEFKKSL
;
A
#
# COMPACT_ATOMS: atom_id res chain seq x y z
N MET A 1 21.50 -7.46 1.37
CA MET A 1 20.73 -8.30 0.43
C MET A 1 20.74 -7.57 -0.89
N ASP A 2 21.40 -8.12 -1.91
CA ASP A 2 21.59 -7.43 -3.20
C ASP A 2 20.31 -7.49 -4.04
N ILE A 3 19.98 -6.44 -4.79
CA ILE A 3 18.74 -6.42 -5.61
C ILE A 3 18.72 -7.60 -6.60
N GLU A 4 19.87 -7.99 -7.12
CA GLU A 4 20.03 -9.15 -8.00
C GLU A 4 19.66 -10.48 -7.31
N SER A 5 19.90 -10.59 -6.01
CA SER A 5 19.51 -11.79 -5.23
C SER A 5 18.00 -11.93 -5.06
N ILE A 6 17.25 -10.82 -5.12
CA ILE A 6 15.78 -10.81 -5.05
C ILE A 6 15.17 -11.21 -6.40
N ILE A 7 15.84 -10.88 -7.51
CA ILE A 7 15.36 -11.20 -8.87
C ILE A 7 15.58 -12.69 -9.20
N ASN A 8 16.58 -13.32 -8.59
CA ASN A 8 16.93 -14.73 -8.80
C ASN A 8 16.23 -15.71 -7.83
N LEU A 9 15.23 -15.26 -7.08
CA LEU A 9 14.43 -16.12 -6.21
C LEU A 9 13.66 -17.15 -7.06
N ASP A 10 13.80 -18.43 -6.72
CA ASP A 10 13.13 -19.52 -7.44
C ASP A 10 11.61 -19.49 -7.15
N SER A 11 10.80 -20.15 -7.98
CA SER A 11 9.34 -20.20 -7.77
C SER A 11 8.91 -20.75 -6.40
N ASN A 12 9.74 -21.60 -5.78
CA ASN A 12 9.52 -22.08 -4.40
C ASN A 12 9.77 -20.98 -3.35
N ASP A 13 10.66 -20.03 -3.64
CA ASP A 13 10.96 -18.89 -2.76
C ASP A 13 9.92 -17.77 -2.87
N LEU A 14 9.06 -17.78 -3.89
CA LEU A 14 7.97 -16.83 -4.04
C LEU A 14 6.71 -17.20 -3.25
N GLY A 15 6.63 -18.44 -2.72
CA GLY A 15 5.45 -18.95 -2.01
C GLY A 15 5.05 -18.07 -0.83
N TYR A 16 6.01 -17.69 0.01
CA TYR A 16 5.75 -16.85 1.17
C TYR A 16 5.36 -15.41 0.77
N ILE A 17 5.93 -14.89 -0.32
CA ILE A 17 5.55 -13.58 -0.86
C ILE A 17 4.09 -13.60 -1.28
N GLY A 18 3.67 -14.63 -2.05
CA GLY A 18 2.29 -14.80 -2.49
C GLY A 18 1.30 -14.87 -1.33
N GLU A 19 1.59 -15.69 -0.32
CA GLU A 19 0.71 -15.83 0.86
C GLU A 19 0.63 -14.52 1.68
N ARG A 20 1.72 -13.76 1.80
CA ARG A 20 1.71 -12.45 2.47
C ARG A 20 0.92 -11.40 1.71
N LEU A 21 1.00 -11.38 0.38
CA LEU A 21 0.18 -10.49 -0.45
C LEU A 21 -1.31 -10.78 -0.28
N LYS A 22 -1.67 -12.08 -0.26
CA LYS A 22 -3.03 -12.54 0.00
C LYS A 22 -3.49 -12.20 1.41
N GLU A 23 -2.61 -12.31 2.41
CA GLU A 23 -2.89 -11.92 3.79
C GLU A 23 -3.24 -10.43 3.88
N ILE A 24 -2.42 -9.57 3.28
CA ILE A 24 -2.67 -8.12 3.22
C ILE A 24 -4.00 -7.82 2.52
N ARG A 25 -4.28 -8.48 1.37
CA ARG A 25 -5.54 -8.26 0.66
C ARG A 25 -6.75 -8.63 1.52
N LYS A 26 -6.70 -9.78 2.20
CA LYS A 26 -7.80 -10.22 3.09
C LYS A 26 -7.99 -9.25 4.26
N GLU A 27 -6.91 -8.82 4.89
CA GLU A 27 -6.94 -7.80 5.94
C GLU A 27 -7.65 -6.51 5.46
N LEU A 28 -7.32 -6.04 4.25
CA LEU A 28 -7.97 -4.87 3.66
C LEU A 28 -9.46 -5.10 3.35
N VAL A 29 -9.83 -6.29 2.85
CA VAL A 29 -11.25 -6.66 2.66
C VAL A 29 -12.00 -6.63 4.00
N ASP A 30 -11.39 -7.16 5.06
CA ASP A 30 -12.01 -7.23 6.38
C ASP A 30 -12.21 -5.82 6.98
N MET A 31 -11.27 -4.91 6.75
CA MET A 31 -11.34 -3.51 7.17
C MET A 31 -12.28 -2.64 6.32
N ASP A 32 -12.66 -3.08 5.13
CA ASP A 32 -13.52 -2.30 4.23
C ASP A 32 -14.95 -2.17 4.78
N ASP A 33 -15.47 -0.96 4.96
CA ASP A 33 -16.76 -0.71 5.62
C ASP A 33 -17.95 -0.91 4.65
N ILE A 34 -18.13 -2.16 4.23
CA ILE A 34 -19.22 -2.59 3.34
C ILE A 34 -19.90 -3.85 3.87
N GLN A 35 -21.22 -3.97 3.66
CA GLN A 35 -22.00 -5.12 4.10
C GLN A 35 -21.64 -6.42 3.37
N ASP A 36 -21.40 -6.34 2.05
CA ASP A 36 -21.04 -7.50 1.24
C ASP A 36 -19.60 -7.37 0.71
N LYS A 37 -18.70 -8.08 1.38
CA LYS A 37 -17.25 -8.10 1.11
C LYS A 37 -16.89 -8.54 -0.31
N ARG A 38 -17.81 -9.16 -1.06
CA ARG A 38 -17.60 -9.50 -2.48
C ARG A 38 -17.42 -8.26 -3.35
N PHE A 39 -17.98 -7.14 -2.94
CA PHE A 39 -17.89 -5.85 -3.64
C PHE A 39 -16.78 -4.95 -3.11
N SER A 40 -15.92 -5.46 -2.22
CA SER A 40 -14.79 -4.70 -1.69
C SER A 40 -13.88 -4.24 -2.82
N GLU A 41 -13.33 -3.03 -2.68
CA GLU A 41 -12.28 -2.52 -3.56
C GLU A 41 -11.03 -3.43 -3.55
N PHE A 42 -10.86 -4.21 -2.48
CA PHE A 42 -9.79 -5.18 -2.28
C PHE A 42 -10.22 -6.62 -2.61
N SER A 43 -11.43 -6.82 -3.14
CA SER A 43 -11.82 -8.12 -3.72
C SER A 43 -10.89 -8.48 -4.88
N LEU A 44 -10.70 -9.77 -5.16
CA LEU A 44 -9.87 -10.22 -6.29
C LEU A 44 -10.29 -9.57 -7.61
N THR A 45 -11.60 -9.37 -7.82
CA THR A 45 -12.12 -8.76 -9.04
C THR A 45 -11.73 -7.28 -9.12
N LYS A 46 -12.11 -6.47 -8.12
CA LYS A 46 -11.84 -5.03 -8.12
C LYS A 46 -10.36 -4.69 -8.09
N LEU A 47 -9.58 -5.43 -7.31
CA LEU A 47 -8.14 -5.23 -7.25
C LEU A 47 -7.47 -5.58 -8.59
N SER A 48 -7.91 -6.65 -9.27
CA SER A 48 -7.37 -7.01 -10.59
C SER A 48 -7.68 -5.96 -11.65
N GLU A 49 -8.89 -5.38 -11.63
CA GLU A 49 -9.29 -4.26 -12.49
C GLU A 49 -8.41 -3.02 -12.22
N ARG A 50 -8.27 -2.64 -10.94
CA ARG A 50 -7.46 -1.49 -10.51
C ARG A 50 -5.99 -1.63 -10.92
N LEU A 51 -5.44 -2.82 -10.80
CA LEU A 51 -4.06 -3.10 -11.18
C LEU A 51 -3.90 -3.42 -12.67
N ASN A 52 -4.96 -3.30 -13.49
CA ASN A 52 -4.93 -3.62 -14.92
C ASN A 52 -4.26 -4.98 -15.20
N MET A 53 -4.76 -6.04 -14.55
CA MET A 53 -4.31 -7.42 -14.74
C MET A 53 -5.48 -8.39 -14.72
N ALA A 54 -5.29 -9.58 -15.32
CA ALA A 54 -6.32 -10.61 -15.26
C ALA A 54 -6.52 -11.12 -13.82
N ARG A 55 -7.77 -11.38 -13.44
CA ARG A 55 -8.12 -11.96 -12.13
C ARG A 55 -7.38 -13.27 -11.85
N SER A 56 -7.17 -14.11 -12.88
CA SER A 56 -6.39 -15.34 -12.78
C SER A 56 -4.91 -15.08 -12.48
N THR A 57 -4.32 -14.04 -13.08
CA THR A 57 -2.95 -13.61 -12.78
C THR A 57 -2.81 -13.22 -11.32
N LEU A 58 -3.70 -12.37 -10.80
CA LEU A 58 -3.70 -12.00 -9.39
C LEU A 58 -3.82 -13.22 -8.47
N ALA A 59 -4.76 -14.13 -8.76
CA ALA A 59 -4.94 -15.36 -7.99
C ALA A 59 -3.71 -16.29 -8.04
N ASN A 60 -2.96 -16.30 -9.14
CA ASN A 60 -1.72 -17.08 -9.26
C ASN A 60 -0.58 -16.42 -8.50
N VAL A 61 -0.49 -15.08 -8.50
CA VAL A 61 0.48 -14.34 -7.69
C VAL A 61 0.29 -14.63 -6.21
N GLU A 62 -0.96 -14.67 -5.74
CA GLU A 62 -1.29 -15.07 -4.36
C GLU A 62 -0.92 -16.52 -4.02
N ARG A 63 -0.58 -17.36 -5.02
CA ARG A 63 -0.04 -18.71 -4.84
C ARG A 63 1.47 -18.79 -5.04
N GLY A 64 2.16 -17.64 -5.12
CA GLY A 64 3.61 -17.57 -5.30
C GLY A 64 4.09 -17.60 -6.74
N SER A 65 3.26 -17.18 -7.70
CA SER A 65 3.69 -17.08 -9.11
C SER A 65 4.15 -15.67 -9.47
N SER A 66 5.12 -15.56 -10.39
CA SER A 66 5.48 -14.31 -11.09
C SER A 66 5.96 -13.16 -10.18
N MET A 67 7.28 -13.01 -10.06
CA MET A 67 7.89 -11.92 -9.30
C MET A 67 7.53 -10.52 -9.84
N VAL A 68 7.46 -10.35 -11.16
CA VAL A 68 7.13 -9.07 -11.79
C VAL A 68 5.74 -8.57 -11.37
N ASN A 69 4.73 -9.45 -11.38
CA ASN A 69 3.40 -9.08 -10.93
C ASN A 69 3.33 -8.91 -9.40
N SER A 70 4.13 -9.68 -8.66
CA SER A 70 4.26 -9.52 -7.21
C SER A 70 4.77 -8.12 -6.85
N ILE A 71 5.82 -7.64 -7.53
CA ILE A 71 6.36 -6.29 -7.35
C ILE A 71 5.27 -5.22 -7.57
N LYS A 72 4.46 -5.37 -8.61
CA LYS A 72 3.35 -4.43 -8.89
C LYS A 72 2.34 -4.34 -7.74
N ILE A 73 2.00 -5.48 -7.13
CA ILE A 73 1.09 -5.52 -5.98
C ILE A 73 1.78 -4.97 -4.72
N ILE A 74 3.06 -5.29 -4.50
CA ILE A 74 3.86 -4.76 -3.37
C ILE A 74 3.88 -3.23 -3.42
N LEU A 75 4.14 -2.64 -4.57
CA LEU A 75 4.14 -1.18 -4.74
C LEU A 75 2.76 -0.56 -4.46
N TYR A 76 1.69 -1.24 -4.85
CA TYR A 76 0.33 -0.80 -4.53
C TYR A 76 0.05 -0.88 -3.02
N PHE A 77 0.41 -1.97 -2.34
CA PHE A 77 0.23 -2.06 -0.89
C PHE A 77 1.13 -1.11 -0.12
N TYR A 78 2.30 -0.78 -0.64
CA TYR A 78 3.16 0.26 -0.07
C TYR A 78 2.48 1.62 -0.05
N SER A 79 1.74 2.00 -1.11
CA SER A 79 0.97 3.25 -1.10
C SER A 79 -0.17 3.24 -0.07
N LEU A 80 -0.60 2.06 0.38
CA LEU A 80 -1.57 1.87 1.47
C LEU A 80 -0.91 1.75 2.86
N GLY A 81 0.41 1.95 2.95
CA GLY A 81 1.15 1.95 4.22
C GLY A 81 1.69 0.59 4.67
N TYR A 82 1.66 -0.45 3.81
CA TYR A 82 2.30 -1.73 4.12
C TYR A 82 3.79 -1.70 3.84
N ASN A 83 4.58 -2.34 4.69
CA ASN A 83 6.03 -2.37 4.57
C ASN A 83 6.48 -3.41 3.51
N PRO A 84 7.12 -3.01 2.39
CA PRO A 84 7.60 -3.94 1.37
C PRO A 84 8.60 -4.95 1.91
N ILE A 85 9.41 -4.55 2.90
CA ILE A 85 10.42 -5.40 3.52
C ILE A 85 9.78 -6.55 4.30
N TRP A 86 8.63 -6.29 4.94
CA TRP A 86 7.86 -7.34 5.63
C TRP A 86 7.35 -8.40 4.66
N ILE A 87 7.03 -8.00 3.42
CA ILE A 87 6.56 -8.92 2.38
C ILE A 87 7.73 -9.74 1.83
N LEU A 88 8.86 -9.09 1.53
CA LEU A 88 9.97 -9.67 0.78
C LEU A 88 10.93 -10.53 1.62
N LEU A 89 11.12 -10.25 2.92
CA LEU A 89 12.10 -11.00 3.73
C LEU A 89 11.55 -12.35 4.22
N PRO A 90 12.19 -13.50 3.94
CA PRO A 90 11.75 -14.80 4.45
C PRO A 90 11.50 -14.76 5.97
N ASP A 91 12.47 -14.23 6.73
CA ASP A 91 12.39 -14.07 8.19
C ASP A 91 11.96 -12.64 8.55
N ASN A 92 10.65 -12.42 8.66
CA ASN A 92 10.06 -11.10 8.89
C ASN A 92 9.55 -10.87 10.33
N GLU A 93 9.85 -11.76 11.28
CA GLU A 93 9.32 -11.71 12.66
C GLU A 93 9.57 -10.38 13.37
N PHE A 94 10.72 -9.75 13.10
CA PHE A 94 11.12 -8.47 13.70
C PHE A 94 10.81 -7.25 12.81
N VAL A 95 10.14 -7.46 11.68
CA VAL A 95 9.79 -6.40 10.74
C VAL A 95 8.34 -5.97 10.98
N THR A 96 8.10 -4.67 11.08
CA THR A 96 6.74 -4.14 11.22
C THR A 96 5.97 -4.28 9.91
N LYS A 97 4.79 -4.91 9.94
CA LYS A 97 3.92 -5.12 8.78
C LYS A 97 3.41 -3.81 8.15
N ARG A 98 3.13 -2.80 8.96
CA ARG A 98 2.70 -1.47 8.53
C ARG A 98 3.75 -0.41 8.88
N ASN A 99 4.04 0.48 7.94
CA ASN A 99 4.89 1.64 8.17
C ASN A 99 4.02 2.81 8.63
N LEU A 100 3.76 2.91 9.95
CA LEU A 100 2.97 4.00 10.53
C LEU A 100 3.56 5.40 10.25
N GLY A 101 4.85 5.50 9.88
CA GLY A 101 5.55 6.77 9.61
C GLY A 101 5.62 7.21 8.15
N GLU A 102 5.29 6.35 7.17
CA GLU A 102 5.49 6.59 5.73
C GLU A 102 4.17 6.56 4.93
N ASN A 103 3.07 7.01 5.52
CA ASN A 103 1.84 7.27 4.77
C ASN A 103 2.07 8.46 3.80
N MET A 104 2.70 8.20 2.64
CA MET A 104 2.96 9.22 1.62
C MET A 104 1.65 9.81 1.06
N VAL A 105 0.59 9.00 0.99
CA VAL A 105 -0.74 9.43 0.50
C VAL A 105 -1.40 10.44 1.44
N TYR A 106 -1.22 10.31 2.77
CA TYR A 106 -1.78 11.28 3.72
C TYR A 106 -0.90 12.53 3.88
N LYS A 107 0.37 12.51 3.46
CA LYS A 107 1.25 13.67 3.56
C LYS A 107 0.85 14.79 2.62
N GLU A 108 0.39 14.49 1.40
CA GLU A 108 0.01 15.51 0.42
C GLU A 108 -1.25 16.29 0.87
N ASP A 109 -2.32 15.57 1.23
CA ASP A 109 -3.56 16.19 1.74
C ASP A 109 -3.35 16.98 3.05
N ILE A 110 -2.49 16.49 3.95
CA ILE A 110 -2.18 17.18 5.20
C ILE A 110 -1.29 18.41 4.94
N GLN A 111 -0.33 18.33 4.01
CA GLN A 111 0.49 19.48 3.62
C GLN A 111 -0.35 20.57 2.95
N GLU A 112 -1.30 20.20 2.10
CA GLU A 112 -2.19 21.16 1.45
C GLU A 112 -3.09 21.87 2.48
N LYS A 113 -3.72 21.09 3.39
CA LYS A 113 -4.53 21.66 4.48
C LYS A 113 -3.72 22.54 5.44
N TYR A 114 -2.46 22.20 5.70
CA TYR A 114 -1.57 23.00 6.53
C TYR A 114 -1.19 24.32 5.84
N ARG A 115 -0.90 24.29 4.53
CA ARG A 115 -0.65 25.52 3.74
C ARG A 115 -1.86 26.46 3.73
N ASP A 116 -3.06 25.90 3.59
CA ASP A 116 -4.30 26.68 3.65
C ASP A 116 -4.50 27.34 5.03
N LEU A 117 -4.14 26.65 6.10
CA LEU A 117 -4.16 27.19 7.46
C LEU A 117 -3.14 28.33 7.61
N GLU A 118 -1.89 28.13 7.19
CA GLU A 118 -0.85 29.17 7.24
C GLU A 118 -1.25 30.43 6.49
N LYS A 119 -1.86 30.27 5.31
CA LYS A 119 -2.35 31.40 4.52
C LYS A 119 -3.42 32.19 5.27
N LYS A 120 -4.42 31.52 5.84
CA LYS A 120 -5.48 32.17 6.62
C LYS A 120 -4.95 32.91 7.85
N VAL A 121 -3.99 32.32 8.57
CA VAL A 121 -3.35 32.96 9.73
C VAL A 121 -2.57 34.20 9.30
N THR A 122 -1.84 34.11 8.18
CA THR A 122 -1.07 35.23 7.64
C THR A 122 -1.96 36.38 7.19
N ASP A 123 -3.06 36.07 6.50
CA ASP A 123 -4.04 37.05 6.04
C ASP A 123 -4.71 37.75 7.24
N ALA A 124 -5.15 36.99 8.25
CA ALA A 124 -5.75 37.54 9.47
C ALA A 124 -4.78 38.43 10.26
N LEU A 125 -3.49 38.05 10.35
CA LEU A 125 -2.45 38.89 10.95
C LEU A 125 -2.21 40.17 10.15
N GLY A 126 -2.30 40.09 8.82
CA GLY A 126 -2.20 41.23 7.92
C GLY A 126 -3.37 42.21 8.10
N GLU A 127 -4.60 41.71 8.22
CA GLU A 127 -5.79 42.50 8.50
C GLU A 127 -5.71 43.17 9.88
N PHE A 128 -5.33 42.41 10.91
CA PHE A 128 -5.14 42.95 12.26
C PHE A 128 -4.10 44.09 12.27
N LYS A 129 -2.96 43.92 11.61
CA LYS A 129 -1.94 44.98 11.47
C LYS A 129 -2.43 46.21 10.71
N LYS A 130 -3.34 46.06 9.75
CA LYS A 130 -3.94 47.20 9.03
C LYS A 130 -5.02 47.92 9.84
N SER A 131 -5.58 47.26 10.85
CA SER A 131 -6.58 47.83 11.75
C SER A 131 -6.01 48.58 12.97
N LEU A 132 -4.68 48.52 13.14
CA LEU A 132 -3.87 49.32 14.07
C LEU A 132 -3.37 50.59 13.40
#